data_AF-A0A5A9Z2J4-F1
#
_entry.id   AF-A0A5A9Z2J4-F1
#
_cell.length_a   1.000
_cell.length_b   1.000
_cell.length_c   1.000
_cell.angle_alpha   90.00
_cell.angle_beta   90.00
_cell.angle_gamma   90.00
#
_symmetry.space_group_name_H-M   'P 1'
#
loop_
_entity.id
_entity.type
_entity.pdbx_description
1 polymer ?
#
loop_
_entity_poly.entity_id
_entity_poly.type
_entity_poly.pdbx_seq_one_letter_code
_entity_poly.pdbx_strand_id
1 'polypeptide(L)'
;MTSKPISSSSRKKQATPAHGRALSVRDAFVRSTLAVKLSFDVEPFVSIIQRHVKLSKKAREAITHDLAEVLGHADVQLMTAADDAAGQRLAPVSEADPVLTTEEAARMVGVSRPFIAKLIDSGEIELHQKVGNQRRVLSSAVTRWQVTERDRQAHSLKRLSEDLDKEIFSL
;
A
#
# COMPACT_ATOMS: atom_id res chain seq x y z
N MET A 1 -31.60 58.13 66.18
CA MET A 1 -31.73 59.38 65.41
C MET A 1 -31.03 59.14 64.08
N THR A 2 -31.74 58.67 63.04
CA THR A 2 -32.37 59.50 61.97
C THR A 2 -31.30 60.29 61.22
N SER A 3 -31.06 60.17 59.91
CA SER A 3 -32.00 60.03 58.80
C SER A 3 -31.22 59.85 57.45
N LYS A 4 -31.81 59.10 56.51
CA LYS A 4 -31.65 59.22 55.04
C LYS A 4 -32.14 60.63 54.56
N PRO A 5 -32.18 60.99 53.25
CA PRO A 5 -31.60 60.47 52.00
C PRO A 5 -30.87 61.62 51.20
N ILE A 6 -30.45 61.46 49.94
CA ILE A 6 -31.07 62.11 48.75
C ILE A 6 -30.40 61.59 47.46
N SER A 7 -31.25 61.41 46.45
CA SER A 7 -30.99 61.08 45.05
C SER A 7 -30.81 62.35 44.20
N SER A 8 -29.93 62.32 43.19
CA SER A 8 -30.13 62.93 41.85
C SER A 8 -28.82 62.78 41.05
N SER A 9 -28.73 61.99 39.98
CA SER A 9 -29.34 62.14 38.64
C SER A 9 -28.52 63.00 37.67
N SER A 10 -28.39 62.46 36.45
CA SER A 10 -28.00 63.08 35.18
C SER A 10 -26.53 63.48 34.97
N ARG A 11 -25.74 62.86 34.08
CA ARG A 11 -25.88 62.49 32.64
C ARG A 11 -25.10 63.45 31.75
N LYS A 12 -24.23 62.83 30.95
CA LYS A 12 -23.69 63.22 29.63
C LYS A 12 -22.49 64.19 29.56
N LYS A 13 -21.37 63.54 29.21
CA LYS A 13 -20.58 63.71 27.96
C LYS A 13 -19.55 64.84 27.90
N GLN A 14 -18.29 64.41 27.85
CA GLN A 14 -17.24 64.76 26.87
C GLN A 14 -16.10 63.72 27.05
N ALA A 15 -15.98 62.69 26.21
CA ALA A 15 -15.19 62.60 24.96
C ALA A 15 -13.66 62.54 25.24
N THR A 16 -13.07 61.34 25.42
CA THR A 16 -12.32 60.45 24.45
C THR A 16 -10.79 60.56 24.63
N PRO A 17 -9.92 59.61 24.17
CA PRO A 17 -10.16 58.27 23.58
C PRO A 17 -9.20 57.15 24.08
N ALA A 18 -9.56 55.87 23.92
CA ALA A 18 -8.62 54.76 23.66
C ALA A 18 -9.45 53.52 23.25
N HIS A 19 -9.51 53.24 21.95
CA HIS A 19 -8.80 52.13 21.32
C HIS A 19 -9.33 50.73 21.71
N GLY A 20 -10.19 50.21 20.84
CA GLY A 20 -10.67 48.83 20.90
C GLY A 20 -11.62 48.52 19.75
N ARG A 21 -11.24 48.91 18.53
CA ARG A 21 -11.97 48.59 17.31
C ARG A 21 -11.88 47.08 17.11
N ALA A 22 -12.94 46.38 17.48
CA ALA A 22 -13.19 45.00 17.08
C ALA A 22 -13.30 44.96 15.55
N LEU A 23 -12.17 44.77 14.89
CA LEU A 23 -12.13 44.35 13.50
C LEU A 23 -12.36 42.85 13.50
N SER A 24 -13.51 42.49 12.93
CA SER A 24 -13.83 41.18 12.38
C SER A 24 -12.67 40.72 11.50
N VAL A 25 -11.72 39.99 12.08
CA VAL A 25 -10.82 39.12 11.35
C VAL A 25 -11.57 37.80 11.22
N ARG A 26 -12.45 37.74 10.22
CA ARG A 26 -12.67 36.49 9.52
C ARG A 26 -11.32 36.16 8.92
N ASP A 27 -10.52 35.39 9.64
CA ASP A 27 -9.30 34.81 9.12
C ASP A 27 -9.73 33.98 7.91
N ALA A 28 -9.57 34.61 6.74
CA ALA A 28 -9.41 33.91 5.49
C ALA A 28 -8.24 32.97 5.73
N PHE A 29 -8.56 31.73 6.06
CA PHE A 29 -7.63 30.63 6.15
C PHE A 29 -7.12 30.40 4.72
N VAL A 30 -6.18 31.25 4.30
CA VAL A 30 -5.34 31.00 3.14
C VAL A 30 -4.55 29.77 3.53
N ARG A 31 -5.11 28.60 3.18
CA ARG A 31 -4.34 27.36 3.15
C ARG A 31 -3.23 27.62 2.17
N SER A 32 -2.07 28.00 2.68
CA SER A 32 -0.83 27.88 1.93
C SER A 32 -0.71 26.39 1.62
N THR A 33 -1.14 25.99 0.43
CA THR A 33 -1.02 24.63 -0.04
C THR A 33 0.45 24.38 -0.28
N LEU A 34 1.08 23.70 0.67
CA LEU A 34 2.41 23.14 0.48
C LEU A 34 2.27 22.08 -0.62
N ALA A 35 2.71 22.39 -1.84
CA ALA A 35 2.72 21.44 -2.93
C ALA A 35 3.98 20.56 -2.80
N VAL A 36 3.80 19.28 -2.47
CA VAL A 36 4.88 18.30 -2.52
C VAL A 36 4.88 17.69 -3.92
N LYS A 37 5.98 17.82 -4.65
CA LYS A 37 6.18 17.10 -5.91
C LYS A 37 6.77 15.73 -5.62
N LEU A 38 6.06 14.68 -6.02
CA LEU A 38 6.52 13.30 -5.96
C LEU A 38 6.96 12.87 -7.36
N SER A 39 8.08 12.17 -7.43
CA SER A 39 8.60 11.58 -8.68
C SER A 39 8.75 10.08 -8.46
N PHE A 40 8.13 9.29 -9.31
CA PHE A 40 8.18 7.83 -9.27
C PHE A 40 8.81 7.30 -10.56
N ASP A 41 9.68 6.30 -10.44
CA ASP A 41 10.14 5.53 -11.59
C ASP A 41 9.16 4.38 -11.85
N VAL A 42 8.64 4.30 -13.07
CA VAL A 42 7.67 3.28 -13.48
C VAL A 42 8.32 2.09 -14.19
N GLU A 43 9.60 2.17 -14.57
CA GLU A 43 10.30 1.07 -15.24
C GLU A 43 10.33 -0.24 -14.41
N PRO A 44 10.44 -0.22 -13.06
CA PRO A 44 10.35 -1.44 -12.27
C PRO A 44 9.05 -2.21 -12.48
N PHE A 45 7.91 -1.51 -12.62
CA PHE A 45 6.62 -2.16 -12.89
C PHE A 45 6.57 -2.76 -14.29
N VAL A 46 7.11 -2.07 -15.27
CA VAL A 46 7.20 -2.54 -16.66
C VAL A 46 8.08 -3.79 -16.75
N SER A 47 9.18 -3.85 -16.01
CA SER A 47 10.10 -4.99 -15.94
C SER A 47 9.43 -6.26 -15.40
N ILE A 48 8.53 -6.13 -14.40
CA ILE A 48 7.76 -7.26 -13.86
C ILE A 48 6.87 -7.89 -14.95
N ILE A 49 6.26 -7.06 -15.79
CA ILE A 49 5.41 -7.54 -16.89
C ILE A 49 6.27 -8.25 -17.95
N GLN A 50 7.45 -7.70 -18.29
CA GLN A 50 8.37 -8.31 -19.25
C GLN A 50 8.87 -9.69 -18.83
N ARG A 51 9.01 -9.94 -17.52
CA ARG A 51 9.42 -11.24 -16.99
C ARG A 51 8.45 -12.37 -17.37
N HIS A 52 7.18 -12.05 -17.55
CA HIS A 52 6.11 -13.04 -17.79
C HIS A 52 5.56 -12.99 -19.21
N VAL A 53 5.80 -11.90 -19.96
CA VAL A 53 5.27 -11.70 -21.31
C VAL A 53 6.33 -11.04 -22.22
N LYS A 54 6.51 -11.55 -23.44
CA LYS A 54 7.34 -10.90 -24.46
C LYS A 54 6.69 -9.59 -24.90
N LEU A 55 7.21 -8.47 -24.41
CA LEU A 55 6.73 -7.14 -24.79
C LEU A 55 7.51 -6.61 -26.00
N SER A 56 6.77 -6.09 -26.99
CA SER A 56 7.37 -5.29 -28.06
C SER A 56 7.74 -3.89 -27.53
N LYS A 57 8.65 -3.20 -28.22
CA LYS A 57 9.01 -1.80 -27.88
C LYS A 57 7.77 -0.90 -27.79
N LYS A 58 6.84 -1.05 -28.75
CA LYS A 58 5.58 -0.31 -28.79
C LYS A 58 4.66 -0.64 -27.60
N ALA A 59 4.55 -1.90 -27.22
CA ALA A 59 3.76 -2.32 -26.07
C ALA A 59 4.36 -1.80 -24.75
N ARG A 60 5.69 -1.78 -24.64
CA ARG A 60 6.41 -1.22 -23.49
C ARG A 60 6.08 0.27 -23.32
N GLU A 61 6.21 1.05 -24.39
CA GLU A 61 5.93 2.50 -24.38
C GLU A 61 4.46 2.79 -24.02
N ALA A 62 3.52 2.01 -24.54
CA ALA A 62 2.10 2.14 -24.20
C ALA A 62 1.85 1.87 -22.71
N ILE A 63 2.40 0.78 -22.16
CA ILE A 63 2.26 0.45 -20.74
C ILE A 63 2.89 1.53 -19.85
N THR A 64 4.08 2.04 -20.21
CA THR A 64 4.73 3.13 -19.49
C THR A 64 3.85 4.38 -19.47
N HIS A 65 3.25 4.74 -20.61
CA HIS A 65 2.34 5.88 -20.70
C HIS A 65 1.12 5.70 -19.81
N ASP A 66 0.44 4.55 -19.91
CA ASP A 66 -0.77 4.25 -19.13
C ASP A 66 -0.49 4.28 -17.62
N LEU A 67 0.66 3.74 -17.19
CA LEU A 67 1.07 3.80 -15.78
C LEU A 67 1.36 5.23 -15.32
N ALA A 68 2.00 6.05 -16.15
CA ALA A 68 2.26 7.45 -15.83
C ALA A 68 0.95 8.27 -15.69
N GLU A 69 -0.03 8.01 -16.55
CA GLU A 69 -1.35 8.64 -16.50
C GLU A 69 -2.11 8.24 -15.22
N VAL A 70 -2.20 6.94 -14.93
CA VAL A 70 -2.89 6.44 -13.74
C VAL A 70 -2.26 6.97 -12.45
N LEU A 71 -0.93 6.97 -12.35
CA LEU A 71 -0.22 7.49 -11.18
C LEU A 71 -0.29 9.02 -11.06
N GLY A 72 -0.44 9.74 -12.16
CA GLY A 72 -0.67 11.19 -12.16
C GLY A 72 -1.98 11.59 -11.48
N HIS A 73 -2.95 10.67 -11.40
CA HIS A 73 -4.25 10.87 -10.74
C HIS A 73 -4.36 10.16 -9.39
N ALA A 74 -3.29 9.54 -8.89
CA ALA A 74 -3.31 8.82 -7.64
C ALA A 74 -3.41 9.79 -6.45
N ASP A 75 -4.36 9.55 -5.54
CA ASP A 75 -4.40 10.21 -4.24
C ASP A 75 -3.34 9.57 -3.33
N VAL A 76 -2.43 10.40 -2.81
CA VAL A 76 -1.31 9.93 -1.98
C VAL A 76 -1.65 10.18 -0.51
N GLN A 77 -1.95 9.11 0.23
CA GLN A 77 -2.13 9.16 1.67
C GLN A 77 -0.78 8.97 2.37
N LEU A 78 -0.35 9.96 3.14
CA LEU A 78 0.78 9.82 4.06
C LEU A 78 0.31 9.03 5.28
N MET A 79 0.75 7.78 5.41
CA MET A 79 0.64 7.03 6.66
C MET A 79 1.87 7.29 7.51
N THR A 80 1.65 7.63 8.78
CA THR A 80 2.71 7.73 9.77
C THR A 80 2.82 6.41 10.52
N ALA A 81 3.96 6.14 11.18
CA ALA A 81 4.16 4.89 11.92
C ALA A 81 3.14 4.64 13.06
N ALA A 82 2.31 5.63 13.40
CA ALA A 82 1.19 5.47 14.33
C ALA A 82 -0.04 4.79 13.68
N ASP A 83 -0.17 4.87 12.34
CA ASP A 83 -1.26 4.30 11.56
C ASP A 83 -1.04 2.80 11.24
N ASP A 84 0.17 2.29 11.54
CA ASP A 84 0.65 0.92 11.26
C ASP A 84 -0.10 -0.19 12.02
N ALA A 85 -0.97 0.14 12.99
CA ALA A 85 -1.71 -0.85 13.76
C ALA A 85 -2.82 -1.56 12.96
N ALA A 86 -3.27 -0.98 11.83
CA ALA A 86 -4.39 -1.49 11.04
C ALA A 86 -4.00 -1.80 9.59
N GLY A 87 -2.96 -2.62 9.43
CA GLY A 87 -2.83 -3.58 8.32
C GLY A 87 -3.08 -3.11 6.88
N GLN A 88 -2.10 -2.42 6.28
CA GLN A 88 -1.72 -2.66 4.88
C GLN A 88 -0.33 -2.06 4.59
N ARG A 89 0.72 -2.82 4.89
CA ARG A 89 2.10 -2.35 4.66
C ARG A 89 2.50 -2.62 3.20
N LEU A 90 2.45 -1.60 2.34
CA LEU A 90 3.38 -1.51 1.20
C LEU A 90 4.70 -0.93 1.75
N ALA A 91 5.53 -1.80 2.32
CA ALA A 91 6.84 -1.41 2.81
C ALA A 91 7.74 -0.99 1.63
N PRO A 92 8.62 0.02 1.80
CA PRO A 92 9.63 0.37 0.79
C PRO A 92 10.51 -0.85 0.50
N VAL A 93 10.77 -1.10 -0.79
CA VAL A 93 11.64 -2.17 -1.29
C VAL A 93 13.07 -1.88 -0.83
N SER A 94 13.40 -2.30 0.38
CA SER A 94 14.79 -2.49 0.82
C SER A 94 15.17 -3.93 0.49
N GLU A 95 16.36 -4.11 -0.08
CA GLU A 95 16.96 -5.36 -0.61
C GLU A 95 17.12 -6.52 0.42
N ALA A 96 16.46 -6.46 1.57
CA ALA A 96 16.45 -7.56 2.53
C ALA A 96 15.35 -8.56 2.16
N ASP A 97 15.74 -9.80 1.86
CA ASP A 97 14.80 -10.92 1.68
C ASP A 97 14.08 -11.21 3.01
N PRO A 98 12.77 -10.89 3.14
CA PRO A 98 12.08 -10.97 4.41
C PRO A 98 11.97 -12.41 4.91
N VAL A 99 12.25 -12.61 6.19
CA VAL A 99 12.02 -13.89 6.87
C VAL A 99 10.56 -13.98 7.31
N LEU A 100 9.85 -14.97 6.78
CA LEU A 100 8.43 -15.19 6.99
C LEU A 100 8.17 -16.35 7.95
N THR A 101 7.11 -16.23 8.72
CA THR A 101 6.44 -17.35 9.36
C THR A 101 5.71 -18.22 8.32
N THR A 102 5.41 -19.48 8.68
CA THR A 102 4.55 -20.36 7.86
C THR A 102 3.20 -19.71 7.53
N GLU A 103 2.66 -18.89 8.42
CA GLU A 103 1.39 -18.21 8.21
C GLU A 103 1.49 -17.08 7.19
N GLU A 104 2.53 -16.23 7.30
CA GLU A 104 2.77 -15.16 6.34
C GLU A 104 3.10 -15.72 4.96
N ALA A 105 3.90 -16.79 4.88
CA ALA A 105 4.18 -17.49 3.64
C ALA A 105 2.91 -18.06 2.99
N ALA A 106 2.04 -18.69 3.79
CA ALA A 106 0.77 -19.22 3.29
C ALA A 106 -0.16 -18.13 2.76
N ARG A 107 -0.26 -17.00 3.48
CA ARG A 107 -1.01 -15.83 3.05
C ARG A 107 -0.46 -15.22 1.77
N MET A 108 0.87 -15.13 1.66
CA MET A 108 1.56 -14.56 0.50
C MET A 108 1.24 -15.32 -0.80
N VAL A 109 1.19 -16.64 -0.75
CA VAL A 109 0.94 -17.46 -1.95
C VAL A 109 -0.50 -17.92 -2.11
N GLY A 110 -1.39 -17.58 -1.17
CA GLY A 110 -2.82 -17.89 -1.23
C GLY A 110 -3.15 -19.36 -0.97
N VAL A 111 -2.39 -20.06 -0.13
CA VAL A 111 -2.60 -21.48 0.20
C VAL A 111 -2.81 -21.70 1.69
N SER A 112 -3.14 -22.93 2.09
CA SER A 112 -3.33 -23.24 3.50
C SER A 112 -2.00 -23.31 4.26
N ARG A 113 -2.02 -22.88 5.53
CA ARG A 113 -0.89 -23.01 6.48
C ARG A 113 -0.34 -24.44 6.58
N PRO A 114 -1.17 -25.50 6.77
CA PRO A 114 -0.65 -26.87 6.84
C PRO A 114 0.01 -27.32 5.54
N PHE A 115 -0.40 -26.78 4.39
CA PHE A 115 0.24 -27.08 3.10
C PHE A 115 1.66 -26.50 3.03
N ILE A 116 1.86 -25.22 3.39
CA ILE A 116 3.22 -24.65 3.47
C ILE A 116 4.08 -25.41 4.48
N ALA A 117 3.54 -25.78 5.65
CA ALA A 117 4.30 -26.57 6.62
C ALA A 117 4.79 -27.89 6.01
N LYS A 118 3.92 -28.59 5.29
CA LYS A 118 4.27 -29.84 4.59
C LYS A 118 5.36 -29.62 3.54
N LEU A 119 5.29 -28.56 2.75
CA LEU A 119 6.28 -28.23 1.73
C LEU A 119 7.65 -27.89 2.31
N ILE A 120 7.67 -27.24 3.48
CA ILE A 120 8.92 -26.97 4.20
C ILE A 120 9.50 -28.27 4.76
N ASP A 121 8.65 -29.14 5.31
CA ASP A 121 9.09 -30.43 5.87
C ASP A 121 9.54 -31.42 4.79
N SER A 122 8.97 -31.36 3.59
CA SER A 122 9.40 -32.16 2.43
C SER A 122 10.64 -31.61 1.73
N GLY A 123 11.07 -30.39 2.08
CA GLY A 123 12.21 -29.71 1.45
C GLY A 123 11.89 -29.07 0.09
N GLU A 124 10.63 -29.01 -0.32
CA GLU A 124 10.20 -28.28 -1.52
C GLU A 124 10.34 -26.76 -1.37
N ILE A 125 10.17 -26.26 -0.14
CA ILE A 125 10.50 -24.90 0.25
C ILE A 125 11.67 -24.97 1.24
N GLU A 126 12.77 -24.29 0.92
CA GLU A 126 13.96 -24.29 1.76
C GLU A 126 13.67 -23.67 3.13
N LEU A 127 13.93 -24.45 4.18
CA LEU A 127 13.85 -23.99 5.56
C LEU A 127 15.06 -23.09 5.87
N HIS A 128 14.81 -21.83 6.21
CA HIS A 128 15.89 -20.90 6.57
C HIS A 128 16.36 -21.11 8.01
N GLN A 129 15.42 -21.09 8.96
CA GLN A 129 15.72 -21.30 10.38
C GLN A 129 14.50 -21.84 11.12
N LYS A 130 14.73 -22.40 12.32
CA LYS A 130 13.68 -22.69 13.29
C LYS A 130 13.87 -21.82 14.52
N VAL A 131 12.79 -21.18 14.96
CA VAL A 131 12.74 -20.40 16.20
C VAL A 131 11.84 -21.15 17.16
N GLY A 132 12.45 -21.93 18.06
CA GLY A 132 11.73 -22.95 18.83
C GLY A 132 11.08 -23.98 17.90
N ASN A 133 9.76 -24.17 18.03
CA ASN A 133 8.99 -25.06 17.16
C ASN A 133 8.46 -24.37 15.88
N GLN A 134 8.70 -23.07 15.71
CA GLN A 134 8.19 -22.34 14.56
C GLN A 134 9.19 -22.35 13.40
N ARG A 135 8.71 -22.67 12.20
CA ARG A 135 9.48 -22.59 10.96
C ARG A 135 9.59 -21.15 10.49
N ARG A 136 10.73 -20.82 9.90
CA ARG A 136 10.99 -19.55 9.23
C ARG A 136 11.55 -19.83 7.84
N VAL A 137 11.00 -19.13 6.87
CA VAL A 137 11.36 -19.28 5.46
C VAL A 137 11.62 -17.91 4.85
N LEU A 138 12.51 -17.85 3.88
CA LEU A 138 12.72 -16.63 3.13
C LEU A 138 11.57 -16.41 2.14
N SER A 139 11.19 -15.14 1.94
CA SER A 139 10.19 -14.75 0.94
C SER A 139 10.60 -15.21 -0.46
N SER A 140 11.89 -15.12 -0.79
CA SER A 140 12.41 -15.59 -2.08
C SER A 140 12.25 -17.10 -2.28
N ALA A 141 12.43 -17.91 -1.23
CA ALA A 141 12.27 -19.36 -1.28
C ALA A 141 10.81 -19.73 -1.59
N VAL A 142 9.88 -19.09 -0.90
CA VAL A 142 8.43 -19.28 -1.11
C VAL A 142 8.02 -18.86 -2.53
N THR A 143 8.51 -17.71 -2.99
CA THR A 143 8.23 -17.19 -4.34
C THR A 143 8.78 -18.12 -5.44
N ARG A 144 10.00 -18.62 -5.26
CA ARG A 144 10.65 -19.55 -6.21
C ARG A 144 9.86 -20.84 -6.36
N TRP A 145 9.39 -21.39 -5.23
CA TRP A 145 8.50 -22.54 -5.24
C TRP A 145 7.19 -22.23 -5.99
N GLN A 146 6.55 -21.10 -5.71
CA GLN A 146 5.27 -20.75 -6.33
C GLN A 146 5.37 -20.60 -7.85
N VAL A 147 6.47 -20.02 -8.36
CA VAL A 147 6.73 -19.93 -9.81
C VAL A 147 6.86 -21.32 -10.42
N THR A 148 7.70 -22.17 -9.83
CA THR A 148 7.90 -23.55 -10.29
C THR A 148 6.58 -24.33 -10.33
N GLU A 149 5.75 -24.15 -9.31
CA GLU A 149 4.48 -24.86 -9.20
C GLU A 149 3.46 -24.37 -10.24
N ARG A 150 3.41 -23.07 -10.52
CA ARG A 150 2.58 -22.53 -11.63
C ARG A 150 3.03 -23.06 -12.99
N ASP A 151 4.33 -23.17 -13.22
CA ASP A 151 4.85 -23.70 -14.48
C ASP A 151 4.46 -25.17 -14.66
N ARG A 152 4.53 -25.98 -13.60
CA ARG A 152 4.05 -27.37 -13.61
C ARG A 152 2.56 -27.47 -13.92
N GLN A 153 1.75 -26.61 -13.31
CA GLN A 153 0.29 -26.57 -13.54
C GLN A 153 -0.02 -26.18 -14.98
N ALA A 154 0.63 -25.15 -15.51
CA ALA A 154 0.47 -24.72 -16.89
C ALA A 154 0.87 -25.82 -17.88
N HIS A 155 1.98 -26.52 -17.65
CA HIS A 155 2.39 -27.67 -18.46
C HIS A 155 1.37 -28.80 -18.42
N SER A 156 0.82 -29.10 -17.25
CA SER A 156 -0.19 -30.15 -17.08
C SER A 156 -1.48 -29.82 -17.83
N LEU A 157 -1.96 -28.57 -17.71
CA LEU A 157 -3.13 -28.09 -18.44
C LEU A 157 -2.92 -28.13 -19.96
N LYS A 158 -1.75 -27.72 -20.44
CA LYS A 158 -1.40 -27.79 -21.86
C LYS A 158 -1.44 -29.23 -22.38
N ARG A 159 -0.85 -30.17 -21.65
CA ARG A 159 -0.86 -31.59 -22.02
C ARG A 159 -2.30 -32.14 -22.10
N LEU A 160 -3.14 -31.83 -21.12
CA LEU A 160 -4.54 -32.26 -21.13
C LEU A 160 -5.32 -31.67 -22.32
N SER A 161 -5.05 -30.40 -22.68
CA SER A 161 -5.65 -29.78 -23.87
C SER A 161 -5.22 -30.49 -25.16
N GLU A 162 -3.93 -30.78 -25.31
CA GLU A 162 -3.40 -31.49 -26.48
C GLU A 162 -3.95 -32.91 -26.61
N ASP A 163 -4.17 -33.59 -25.50
CA ASP A 163 -4.75 -34.94 -25.50
C ASP A 163 -6.24 -34.89 -25.87
N LEU A 164 -7.00 -33.90 -25.39
CA LEU A 164 -8.41 -33.69 -25.78
C LEU A 164 -8.55 -33.33 -27.26
N ASP A 165 -7.70 -32.46 -27.80
CA ASP A 165 -7.74 -32.09 -29.22
C ASP A 165 -7.54 -33.32 -30.13
N LYS A 166 -6.63 -34.23 -29.75
CA LYS A 166 -6.40 -35.47 -30.51
C LYS A 166 -7.64 -36.38 -30.52
N GLU A 167 -8.35 -36.50 -29.39
CA GLU A 167 -9.56 -37.33 -29.31
C GLU A 167 -10.71 -36.75 -30.13
N ILE A 168 -10.90 -35.42 -30.09
CA ILE A 168 -12.00 -34.75 -30.79
C ILE A 168 -11.80 -34.76 -32.32
N PHE A 169 -10.57 -34.54 -32.80
CA PHE A 169 -10.28 -34.46 -34.24
C PHE A 169 -9.90 -35.80 -34.88
N SER A 170 -9.91 -36.90 -34.10
CA SER A 170 -9.70 -38.27 -34.59
C SER A 170 -11.01 -39.06 -34.76
N LEU A 171 -12.17 -38.43 -34.59
CA LEU A 171 -13.52 -38.94 -34.88
C LEU A 171 -14.04 -38.41 -36.22
#